data_AF-N6USW8-F1
#
_entry.id   AF-N6USW8-F1
#
_cell.length_a   1.000
_cell.length_b   1.000
_cell.length_c   1.000
_cell.angle_alpha   90.00
_cell.angle_beta   90.00
_cell.angle_gamma   90.00
#
_symmetry.space_group_name_H-M   'P 1'
#
loop_
_entity.id
_entity.type
_entity.pdbx_description
1 polymer ?
#
loop_
_entity_poly.entity_id
_entity_poly.type
_entity_poly.pdbx_seq_one_letter_code
_entity_poly.pdbx_strand_id
1 'polypeptide(L)'
;MKIKYELTEESRQVHILRFGMEYTHTLYRIRALRNFGNVKVGDLGGFIETEDNLSHYGDCWVGDDAYVYDNAWMHGDALVSGNADVFDNAQVHGNARGYGNAQVYGDAHIYDNALVHGKAHVCCCGEVCGEAEVAGNAWVVGENKICSGKYFGDNAEIDTSTCTERDVKAVCKDDAHKSRVDLIPPSALIAIGHVLAVGARKYGANNWRNGMDWSRLHGAALRHLLAWFNGEDKDPESGLSHLAHAACCLLFLMDYDIQQIGCDDRPQIKTVMS
;
A
#
# COMPACT_ATOMS: atom_id res chain seq x y z
N MET A 1 -9.41 -5.61 28.50
CA MET A 1 -8.36 -6.61 28.21
C MET A 1 -7.02 -5.94 28.48
N LYS A 2 -6.03 -6.59 29.10
CA LYS A 2 -4.71 -5.97 29.30
C LYS A 2 -3.94 -6.03 27.98
N ILE A 3 -3.58 -4.86 27.44
CA ILE A 3 -2.72 -4.71 26.27
C ILE A 3 -1.35 -5.39 26.50
N LYS A 4 -0.75 -5.95 25.43
CA LYS A 4 0.46 -6.78 25.50
C LYS A 4 1.73 -5.96 25.69
N TYR A 5 1.80 -4.81 25.03
CA TYR A 5 2.95 -3.91 25.01
C TYR A 5 2.48 -2.47 24.85
N GLU A 6 3.37 -1.50 25.04
CA GLU A 6 3.20 -0.08 24.72
C GLU A 6 4.29 0.40 23.77
N LEU A 7 4.01 1.47 23.01
CA LEU A 7 5.03 2.26 22.32
C LEU A 7 5.68 3.21 23.32
N THR A 8 7.01 3.26 23.34
CA THR A 8 7.76 4.18 24.21
C THR A 8 8.09 5.49 23.50
N GLU A 9 8.67 6.45 24.23
CA GLU A 9 9.14 7.72 23.66
C GLU A 9 10.42 7.58 22.82
N GLU A 10 11.14 6.45 22.95
CA GLU A 10 12.31 6.17 22.12
C GLU A 10 11.86 5.88 20.69
N SER A 11 12.36 6.67 19.73
CA SER A 11 12.01 6.55 18.33
C SER A 11 13.23 6.57 17.41
N ARG A 12 13.06 5.98 16.22
CA ARG A 12 14.04 6.00 15.13
C ARG A 12 13.35 6.38 13.83
N GLN A 13 14.07 7.12 13.00
CA GLN A 13 13.62 7.44 11.65
C GLN A 13 14.23 6.47 10.65
N VAL A 14 13.38 5.91 9.79
CA VAL A 14 13.79 5.09 8.65
C VAL A 14 13.43 5.88 7.40
N HIS A 15 14.44 6.15 6.58
CA HIS A 15 14.28 6.84 5.31
C HIS A 15 14.27 5.81 4.19
N ILE A 16 13.16 5.76 3.44
CA ILE A 16 13.03 4.90 2.28
C ILE A 16 12.85 5.75 1.03
N LEU A 17 13.51 5.36 -0.05
CA LEU A 17 13.37 6.01 -1.34
C LEU A 17 12.35 5.23 -2.17
N ARG A 18 11.17 5.83 -2.39
CA ARG A 18 10.09 5.26 -3.23
C ARG A 18 9.73 6.25 -4.32
N PHE A 19 9.67 5.82 -5.57
CA PHE A 19 9.36 6.70 -6.72
C PHE A 19 10.28 7.93 -6.90
N GLY A 20 11.52 7.88 -6.41
CA GLY A 20 12.40 9.05 -6.40
C GLY A 20 11.99 10.14 -5.40
N MET A 21 11.03 9.84 -4.53
CA MET A 21 10.66 10.63 -3.36
C MET A 21 11.16 9.92 -2.11
N GLU A 22 11.63 10.72 -1.15
CA GLU A 22 12.07 10.23 0.15
C GLU A 22 10.88 10.22 1.11
N TYR A 23 10.58 9.04 1.64
CA TYR A 23 9.57 8.84 2.67
C TYR A 23 10.30 8.59 3.98
N THR A 24 9.81 9.21 5.06
CA THR A 24 10.37 9.05 6.39
C THR A 24 9.31 8.41 7.28
N HIS A 25 9.60 7.21 7.76
CA HIS A 25 8.79 6.54 8.78
C HIS A 25 9.40 6.82 10.15
N THR A 26 8.56 7.08 11.14
CA THR A 26 8.99 7.21 12.54
C THR A 26 8.51 5.99 13.30
N LEU A 27 9.45 5.20 13.79
CA LEU A 27 9.17 3.95 14.50
C LEU A 27 9.48 4.14 15.98
N TYR A 28 8.69 3.49 16.83
CA TYR A 28 8.76 3.60 18.29
C TYR A 28 9.18 2.27 18.89
N ARG A 29 10.12 2.31 19.84
CA ARG A 29 10.57 1.14 20.59
C ARG A 29 9.39 0.60 21.40
N ILE A 30 9.16 -0.72 21.35
CA ILE A 30 8.09 -1.36 22.11
C ILE A 30 8.56 -1.81 23.49
N ARG A 31 7.65 -1.81 24.48
CA ARG A 31 7.90 -2.33 25.83
C ARG A 31 6.79 -3.27 26.28
N ALA A 32 7.16 -4.43 26.78
CA ALA A 32 6.20 -5.43 27.24
C ALA A 32 5.48 -5.00 28.53
N LEU A 33 4.16 -5.16 28.56
CA LEU A 33 3.29 -4.82 29.71
C LEU A 33 2.85 -6.04 30.52
N ARG A 34 3.15 -7.24 30.04
CA ARG A 34 2.88 -8.52 30.71
C ARG A 34 3.88 -9.58 30.28
N ASN A 35 3.94 -10.69 31.02
CA ASN A 35 4.72 -11.85 30.63
C ASN A 35 3.97 -12.67 29.55
N PHE A 36 4.67 -13.13 28.52
CA PHE A 36 4.18 -14.04 27.48
C PHE A 36 5.38 -14.69 26.75
N GLY A 37 5.26 -15.95 26.33
CA GLY A 37 6.40 -16.73 25.86
C GLY A 37 7.66 -16.56 26.73
N ASN A 38 8.75 -16.08 26.10
CA ASN A 38 10.01 -15.76 26.77
C ASN A 38 10.15 -14.27 27.18
N VAL A 39 9.19 -13.42 26.83
CA VAL A 39 9.20 -11.98 27.13
C VAL A 39 8.63 -11.71 28.52
N LYS A 40 9.31 -10.87 29.29
CA LYS A 40 8.91 -10.44 30.64
C LYS A 40 8.42 -9.00 30.62
N VAL A 41 7.56 -8.68 31.58
CA VAL A 41 7.09 -7.31 31.79
C VAL A 41 8.27 -6.36 31.97
N GLY A 42 8.25 -5.25 31.25
CA GLY A 42 9.32 -4.26 31.22
C GLY A 42 10.39 -4.49 30.16
N ASP A 43 10.44 -5.66 29.52
CA ASP A 43 11.41 -5.93 28.45
C ASP A 43 11.18 -4.99 27.26
N LEU A 44 12.29 -4.46 26.72
CA LEU A 44 12.28 -3.66 25.51
C LEU A 44 12.41 -4.58 24.28
N GLY A 45 11.48 -4.45 23.33
CA GLY A 45 11.52 -5.12 22.03
C GLY A 45 12.15 -4.24 20.95
N GLY A 46 11.96 -4.55 19.67
CA GLY A 46 12.40 -3.70 18.55
C GLY A 46 11.50 -2.47 18.35
N PHE A 47 11.41 -1.98 17.11
CA PHE A 47 10.66 -0.77 16.79
C PHE A 47 9.53 -1.06 15.81
N ILE A 48 8.36 -0.46 16.07
CA ILE A 48 7.21 -0.52 15.17
C ILE A 48 6.66 0.88 14.89
N GLU A 49 6.05 1.10 13.73
CA GLU A 49 5.46 2.41 13.39
C GLU A 49 4.16 2.67 14.14
N THR A 50 3.25 1.69 14.16
CA THR A 50 1.94 1.77 14.82
C THR A 50 1.59 0.45 15.51
N GLU A 51 0.57 0.47 16.38
CA GLU A 51 0.06 -0.75 17.01
C GLU A 51 -0.55 -1.75 16.01
N ASP A 52 -0.87 -1.31 14.78
CA ASP A 52 -1.38 -2.18 13.72
C ASP A 52 -0.29 -3.14 13.20
N ASN A 53 1.00 -2.79 13.35
CA ASN A 53 2.09 -3.62 12.85
C ASN A 53 2.35 -4.89 13.67
N LEU A 54 1.97 -4.91 14.96
CA LEU A 54 2.23 -6.04 15.86
C LEU A 54 0.99 -6.37 16.70
N SER A 55 0.42 -7.56 16.51
CA SER A 55 -0.79 -7.95 17.23
C SER A 55 -0.59 -7.97 18.75
N HIS A 56 -1.59 -7.47 19.50
CA HIS A 56 -1.67 -7.66 20.95
C HIS A 56 -2.10 -9.09 21.37
N TYR A 57 -2.51 -9.93 20.40
CA TYR A 57 -2.92 -11.32 20.61
C TYR A 57 -1.79 -12.29 20.20
N GLY A 58 -1.78 -13.48 20.82
CA GLY A 58 -0.68 -14.44 20.66
C GLY A 58 0.65 -13.96 21.24
N ASP A 59 1.70 -14.75 21.03
CA ASP A 59 3.02 -14.51 21.60
C ASP A 59 4.00 -13.84 20.60
N CYS A 60 3.50 -13.33 19.47
CA CYS A 60 4.33 -12.63 18.49
C CYS A 60 5.09 -11.45 19.09
N TRP A 61 6.33 -11.24 18.65
CA TRP A 61 7.21 -10.23 19.22
C TRP A 61 8.24 -9.72 18.21
N VAL A 62 8.57 -8.43 18.32
CA VAL A 62 9.70 -7.80 17.65
C VAL A 62 10.77 -7.57 18.72
N GLY A 63 11.96 -8.13 18.56
CA GLY A 63 13.07 -8.04 19.50
C GLY A 63 14.25 -7.24 18.96
N ASP A 64 15.23 -6.99 19.83
CA ASP A 64 16.53 -6.39 19.50
C ASP A 64 16.42 -5.01 18.81
N ASP A 65 16.97 -4.86 17.61
CA ASP A 65 16.99 -3.65 16.78
C ASP A 65 16.12 -3.81 15.52
N ALA A 66 15.26 -4.82 15.47
CA ALA A 66 14.43 -5.10 14.30
C ALA A 66 13.31 -4.07 14.12
N TYR A 67 12.91 -3.85 12.87
CA TYR A 67 11.91 -2.87 12.44
C TYR A 67 10.71 -3.52 11.76
N VAL A 68 9.50 -3.07 12.13
CA VAL A 68 8.25 -3.42 11.44
C VAL A 68 7.43 -2.16 11.18
N TYR A 69 7.22 -1.80 9.91
CA TYR A 69 6.62 -0.51 9.54
C TYR A 69 5.85 -0.58 8.22
N ASP A 70 5.25 0.54 7.80
CA ASP A 70 4.28 0.59 6.68
C ASP A 70 3.07 -0.33 6.99
N ASN A 71 2.50 -1.01 6.00
CA ASN A 71 1.36 -1.93 6.19
C ASN A 71 1.76 -3.34 6.65
N ALA A 72 3.01 -3.56 7.06
CA ALA A 72 3.49 -4.87 7.46
C ALA A 72 2.81 -5.31 8.75
N TRP A 73 2.47 -6.60 8.83
CA TRP A 73 1.69 -7.11 9.95
C TRP A 73 2.25 -8.42 10.52
N MET A 74 2.49 -8.41 11.83
CA MET A 74 2.92 -9.57 12.60
C MET A 74 1.84 -10.07 13.56
N HIS A 75 1.53 -11.37 13.52
CA HIS A 75 0.56 -11.99 14.42
C HIS A 75 0.88 -13.47 14.74
N GLY A 76 0.07 -14.10 15.60
CA GLY A 76 0.33 -15.46 16.07
C GLY A 76 1.47 -15.50 17.08
N ASP A 77 2.43 -16.40 16.88
CA ASP A 77 3.59 -16.64 17.76
C ASP A 77 4.93 -16.31 17.04
N ALA A 78 4.86 -15.51 15.98
CA ALA A 78 6.01 -15.14 15.14
C ALA A 78 7.01 -14.25 15.87
N LEU A 79 8.31 -14.47 15.63
CA LEU A 79 9.39 -13.72 16.27
C LEU A 79 10.29 -13.08 15.22
N VAL A 80 10.44 -11.76 15.26
CA VAL A 80 11.40 -11.03 14.43
C VAL A 80 12.42 -10.36 15.33
N SER A 81 13.73 -10.56 15.11
CA SER A 81 14.78 -10.02 15.98
C SER A 81 16.10 -9.74 15.23
N GLY A 82 17.15 -9.34 15.93
CA GLY A 82 18.40 -8.83 15.32
C GLY A 82 18.23 -7.44 14.71
N ASN A 83 18.68 -7.26 13.47
CA ASN A 83 18.50 -6.07 12.63
C ASN A 83 17.59 -6.38 11.43
N ALA A 84 16.58 -7.23 11.64
CA ALA A 84 15.66 -7.61 10.56
C ALA A 84 14.67 -6.48 10.25
N ASP A 85 14.36 -6.30 8.96
CA ASP A 85 13.39 -5.32 8.49
C ASP A 85 12.18 -6.01 7.88
N VAL A 86 10.98 -5.68 8.34
CA VAL A 86 9.70 -6.15 7.77
C VAL A 86 8.85 -4.93 7.40
N PHE A 87 8.52 -4.77 6.13
CA PHE A 87 7.83 -3.56 5.64
C PHE A 87 6.93 -3.84 4.43
N ASP A 88 6.36 -2.79 3.84
CA ASP A 88 5.32 -2.84 2.81
C ASP A 88 4.05 -3.57 3.29
N ASN A 89 3.59 -4.62 2.61
CA ASN A 89 2.40 -5.40 3.00
C ASN A 89 2.79 -6.79 3.54
N ALA A 90 4.06 -6.97 3.94
CA ALA A 90 4.57 -8.26 4.37
C ALA A 90 3.84 -8.79 5.60
N GLN A 91 3.56 -10.10 5.61
CA GLN A 91 2.87 -10.78 6.69
C GLN A 91 3.75 -11.88 7.28
N VAL A 92 3.98 -11.80 8.59
CA VAL A 92 4.76 -12.80 9.33
C VAL A 92 3.90 -13.37 10.46
N HIS A 93 3.60 -14.67 10.39
CA HIS A 93 2.71 -15.31 11.35
C HIS A 93 3.03 -16.79 11.64
N GLY A 94 2.18 -17.48 12.41
CA GLY A 94 2.49 -18.83 12.89
C GLY A 94 3.60 -18.80 13.95
N ASN A 95 4.55 -19.73 13.89
CA ASN A 95 5.77 -19.77 14.71
C ASN A 95 7.00 -19.29 13.92
N ALA A 96 6.80 -18.57 12.81
CA ALA A 96 7.87 -18.14 11.93
C ALA A 96 8.90 -17.27 12.68
N ARG A 97 10.18 -17.39 12.28
CA ARG A 97 11.27 -16.62 12.88
C ARG A 97 12.09 -15.89 11.83
N GLY A 98 12.14 -14.57 11.94
CA GLY A 98 13.03 -13.70 11.18
C GLY A 98 14.16 -13.20 12.08
N TYR A 99 15.43 -13.37 11.72
CA TYR A 99 16.53 -12.81 12.54
C TYR A 99 17.80 -12.49 11.75
N GLY A 100 18.73 -11.77 12.36
CA GLY A 100 19.94 -11.31 11.68
C GLY A 100 19.67 -10.01 10.91
N ASN A 101 20.12 -9.91 9.66
CA ASN A 101 19.86 -8.76 8.77
C ASN A 101 18.88 -9.15 7.65
N ALA A 102 17.91 -10.01 7.95
CA ALA A 102 16.92 -10.47 6.98
C ALA A 102 15.96 -9.33 6.61
N GLN A 103 15.54 -9.29 5.35
CA GLN A 103 14.59 -8.29 4.85
C GLN A 103 13.37 -8.98 4.24
N VAL A 104 12.18 -8.59 4.70
CA VAL A 104 10.90 -9.15 4.27
C VAL A 104 9.98 -8.00 3.84
N TYR A 105 9.60 -7.95 2.57
CA TYR A 105 8.89 -6.79 2.02
C TYR A 105 8.00 -7.12 0.82
N GLY A 106 7.36 -6.14 0.19
CA GLY A 106 6.29 -6.38 -0.79
C GLY A 106 5.06 -7.05 -0.18
N ASP A 107 4.51 -8.06 -0.87
CA ASP A 107 3.35 -8.85 -0.43
C ASP A 107 3.80 -10.25 0.10
N ALA A 108 4.96 -10.31 0.75
CA ALA A 108 5.57 -11.57 1.15
C ALA A 108 4.86 -12.20 2.35
N HIS A 109 4.79 -13.54 2.38
CA HIS A 109 4.18 -14.29 3.48
C HIS A 109 5.17 -15.28 4.09
N ILE A 110 5.41 -15.16 5.40
CA ILE A 110 6.24 -16.09 6.16
C ILE A 110 5.40 -16.69 7.29
N TYR A 111 5.27 -18.02 7.31
CA TYR A 111 4.39 -18.69 8.25
C TYR A 111 4.81 -20.12 8.63
N ASP A 112 3.98 -20.78 9.43
CA ASP A 112 4.27 -22.07 10.08
C ASP A 112 5.53 -22.01 10.94
N ASN A 113 6.52 -22.87 10.72
CA ASN A 113 7.78 -22.93 11.48
C ASN A 113 8.97 -22.41 10.66
N ALA A 114 8.71 -21.60 9.64
CA ALA A 114 9.72 -21.08 8.72
C ALA A 114 10.79 -20.24 9.44
N LEU A 115 12.04 -20.38 8.99
CA LEU A 115 13.20 -19.64 9.47
C LEU A 115 13.76 -18.79 8.33
N VAL A 116 13.87 -17.47 8.54
CA VAL A 116 14.49 -16.54 7.58
C VAL A 116 15.58 -15.76 8.30
N HIS A 117 16.83 -15.93 7.90
CA HIS A 117 17.95 -15.30 8.60
C HIS A 117 19.17 -15.00 7.74
N GLY A 118 20.16 -14.33 8.34
CA GLY A 118 21.36 -13.87 7.64
C GLY A 118 21.11 -12.54 6.92
N LYS A 119 21.46 -12.45 5.65
CA LYS A 119 21.14 -11.35 4.72
C LYS A 119 20.11 -11.82 3.67
N ALA A 120 19.19 -12.68 4.08
CA ALA A 120 18.17 -13.22 3.19
C ALA A 120 17.11 -12.15 2.86
N HIS A 121 16.61 -12.17 1.64
CA HIS A 121 15.55 -11.30 1.15
C HIS A 121 14.34 -12.14 0.75
N VAL A 122 13.17 -11.85 1.31
CA VAL A 122 11.88 -12.43 0.89
C VAL A 122 10.98 -11.29 0.45
N CYS A 123 10.58 -11.26 -0.82
CA CYS A 123 9.83 -10.13 -1.36
C CYS A 123 8.89 -10.47 -2.52
N CYS A 124 8.18 -9.44 -3.00
CA CYS A 124 7.03 -9.58 -3.90
C CYS A 124 6.00 -10.55 -3.26
N CYS A 125 5.43 -11.50 -4.00
CA CYS A 125 4.49 -12.51 -3.49
C CYS A 125 5.17 -13.79 -2.96
N GLY A 126 6.43 -13.70 -2.50
CA GLY A 126 7.19 -14.86 -2.05
C GLY A 126 6.61 -15.48 -0.78
N GLU A 127 6.46 -16.81 -0.75
CA GLU A 127 5.95 -17.56 0.40
C GLU A 127 7.04 -18.44 1.01
N VAL A 128 7.25 -18.35 2.32
CA VAL A 128 8.09 -19.27 3.10
C VAL A 128 7.24 -19.90 4.21
N CYS A 129 7.12 -21.22 4.18
CA CYS A 129 6.17 -21.99 4.98
C CYS A 129 6.74 -23.32 5.48
N GLY A 130 5.95 -24.07 6.26
CA GLY A 130 6.36 -25.34 6.86
C GLY A 130 7.65 -25.24 7.69
N GLU A 131 8.57 -26.18 7.48
CA GLU A 131 9.88 -26.26 8.14
C GLU A 131 11.02 -25.71 7.25
N ALA A 132 10.74 -24.68 6.44
CA ALA A 132 11.72 -24.12 5.52
C ALA A 132 12.76 -23.24 6.23
N GLU A 133 14.01 -23.29 5.77
CA GLU A 133 15.09 -22.42 6.25
C GLU A 133 15.73 -21.66 5.07
N VAL A 134 15.58 -20.33 5.10
CA VAL A 134 16.18 -19.38 4.16
C VAL A 134 17.26 -18.60 4.89
N ALA A 135 18.51 -18.73 4.44
CA ALA A 135 19.69 -18.26 5.17
C ALA A 135 20.71 -17.58 4.25
N GLY A 136 21.75 -16.98 4.84
CA GLY A 136 22.87 -16.42 4.07
C GLY A 136 22.44 -15.25 3.21
N ASN A 137 22.78 -15.24 1.91
CA ASN A 137 22.42 -14.17 0.97
C ASN A 137 21.28 -14.60 0.01
N ALA A 138 20.36 -15.46 0.45
CA ALA A 138 19.30 -16.00 -0.41
C ALA A 138 18.24 -14.94 -0.79
N TRP A 139 17.67 -15.07 -1.99
CA TRP A 139 16.57 -14.22 -2.49
C TRP A 139 15.36 -15.09 -2.84
N VAL A 140 14.23 -14.82 -2.22
CA VAL A 140 12.92 -15.39 -2.54
C VAL A 140 12.07 -14.27 -3.14
N VAL A 141 11.76 -14.38 -4.42
CA VAL A 141 11.08 -13.35 -5.23
C VAL A 141 9.92 -13.95 -6.02
N GLY A 142 8.96 -13.14 -6.46
CA GLY A 142 7.85 -13.58 -7.32
C GLY A 142 6.88 -14.54 -6.62
N GLU A 143 6.15 -15.36 -7.39
CA GLU A 143 5.15 -16.33 -6.87
C GLU A 143 5.78 -17.63 -6.31
N ASN A 144 7.04 -17.57 -5.85
CA ASN A 144 7.75 -18.75 -5.37
C ASN A 144 7.30 -19.13 -3.95
N LYS A 145 6.98 -20.41 -3.75
CA LYS A 145 6.56 -20.98 -2.47
C LYS A 145 7.54 -22.04 -1.96
N ILE A 146 8.08 -21.83 -0.77
CA ILE A 146 9.10 -22.67 -0.13
C ILE A 146 8.51 -23.30 1.13
N CYS A 147 8.35 -24.63 1.20
CA CYS A 147 7.55 -25.24 2.27
C CYS A 147 8.15 -26.46 3.02
N SER A 148 9.35 -26.97 2.69
CA SER A 148 10.08 -27.91 3.57
C SER A 148 11.49 -28.31 3.07
N GLY A 149 12.39 -28.59 4.03
CA GLY A 149 13.52 -29.53 3.88
C GLY A 149 14.70 -29.11 3.02
N LYS A 150 14.69 -27.89 2.48
CA LYS A 150 15.81 -27.32 1.74
C LYS A 150 16.40 -26.18 2.56
N TYR A 151 17.61 -26.38 3.05
CA TYR A 151 18.48 -25.30 3.48
C TYR A 151 18.82 -24.46 2.25
N PHE A 152 18.38 -23.21 2.21
CA PHE A 152 18.75 -22.26 1.16
C PHE A 152 19.82 -21.33 1.70
N GLY A 153 21.08 -21.79 1.71
CA GLY A 153 22.23 -21.06 2.23
C GLY A 153 23.55 -21.58 1.64
N ASP A 154 24.52 -20.68 1.46
CA ASP A 154 25.81 -20.82 0.77
C ASP A 154 25.73 -21.13 -0.74
N ASN A 155 25.58 -20.07 -1.54
CA ASN A 155 25.64 -20.10 -3.01
C ASN A 155 24.64 -21.04 -3.71
N ALA A 156 23.55 -21.43 -3.05
CA ALA A 156 22.43 -22.12 -3.70
C ALA A 156 21.70 -21.14 -4.64
N GLU A 157 22.24 -21.00 -5.86
CA GLU A 157 21.53 -20.47 -7.02
C GLU A 157 20.30 -21.35 -7.25
N ILE A 158 19.14 -20.89 -6.76
CA ILE A 158 17.91 -21.19 -7.48
C ILE A 158 18.01 -20.36 -8.75
N ASP A 159 18.17 -21.04 -9.89
CA ASP A 159 18.04 -20.45 -11.22
C ASP A 159 16.61 -19.92 -11.40
N THR A 160 16.39 -18.70 -10.95
CA THR A 160 15.38 -17.80 -11.50
C THR A 160 16.10 -16.80 -12.38
N SER A 161 16.77 -17.28 -13.43
CA SER A 161 17.51 -16.52 -14.46
C SER A 161 17.61 -15.01 -14.17
N THR A 162 18.73 -14.64 -13.52
CA THR A 162 19.21 -13.27 -13.30
C THR A 162 18.24 -12.34 -12.57
N CYS A 163 18.16 -12.44 -11.24
CA CYS A 163 17.51 -11.40 -10.42
C CYS A 163 18.50 -10.63 -9.55
N THR A 164 19.03 -9.52 -10.06
CA THR A 164 19.68 -8.45 -9.27
C THR A 164 18.64 -7.56 -8.57
N GLU A 165 19.02 -6.66 -7.65
CA GLU A 165 18.12 -5.62 -7.10
C GLU A 165 17.32 -4.89 -8.19
N ARG A 166 17.90 -4.70 -9.38
CA ARG A 166 17.23 -4.09 -10.54
C ARG A 166 16.17 -4.99 -11.17
N ASP A 167 16.40 -6.29 -11.17
CA ASP A 167 15.52 -7.29 -11.76
C ASP A 167 14.38 -7.67 -10.81
N VAL A 168 14.57 -7.56 -9.49
CA VAL A 168 13.48 -7.69 -8.49
C VAL A 168 12.41 -6.62 -8.70
N LYS A 169 12.80 -5.39 -9.05
CA LYS A 169 11.86 -4.33 -9.47
C LYS A 169 11.06 -4.68 -10.74
N ALA A 170 11.52 -5.63 -11.55
CA ALA A 170 10.85 -6.08 -12.76
C ALA A 170 10.01 -7.36 -12.56
N VAL A 171 10.40 -8.24 -11.62
CA VAL A 171 9.68 -9.49 -11.27
C VAL A 171 8.52 -9.22 -10.30
N CYS A 172 8.67 -8.27 -9.38
CA CYS A 172 7.52 -7.72 -8.68
C CYS A 172 6.64 -7.00 -9.71
N LYS A 173 5.58 -7.66 -10.21
CA LYS A 173 4.43 -6.92 -10.74
C LYS A 173 3.82 -6.23 -9.53
N ASP A 174 4.41 -5.10 -9.19
CA ASP A 174 3.93 -4.22 -8.15
C ASP A 174 2.55 -3.69 -8.58
N ASP A 175 1.52 -4.42 -8.18
CA ASP A 175 0.12 -4.04 -8.38
C ASP A 175 -0.34 -3.10 -7.27
N ALA A 176 0.39 -3.02 -6.15
CA ALA A 176 0.16 -2.06 -5.07
C ALA A 176 0.30 -0.60 -5.56
N HIS A 177 1.06 -0.40 -6.65
CA HIS A 177 1.27 0.91 -7.27
C HIS A 177 0.57 1.09 -8.63
N LYS A 178 -0.21 0.10 -9.08
CA LYS A 178 -1.07 0.26 -10.26
C LYS A 178 -2.37 0.93 -9.85
N SER A 179 -2.84 1.87 -10.68
CA SER A 179 -4.17 2.44 -10.50
C SER A 179 -5.20 1.31 -10.50
N ARG A 180 -5.87 1.11 -9.35
CA ARG A 180 -6.89 0.09 -9.13
C ARG A 180 -8.21 0.45 -9.82
N VAL A 181 -8.15 0.58 -11.14
CA VAL A 181 -9.29 0.91 -12.01
C VAL A 181 -10.40 -0.14 -11.95
N ASP A 182 -10.08 -1.35 -11.53
CA ASP A 182 -11.00 -2.45 -11.28
C ASP A 182 -11.98 -2.17 -10.12
N LEU A 183 -11.63 -1.26 -9.21
CA LEU A 183 -12.50 -0.87 -8.09
C LEU A 183 -13.54 0.19 -8.49
N ILE A 184 -13.46 0.77 -9.69
CA ILE A 184 -14.46 1.72 -10.16
C ILE A 184 -15.76 0.95 -10.45
N PRO A 185 -16.91 1.32 -9.84
CA PRO A 185 -18.16 0.61 -10.05
C PRO A 185 -18.51 0.51 -11.54
N PRO A 186 -18.69 -0.70 -12.12
CA PRO A 186 -18.99 -0.85 -13.54
C PRO A 186 -20.26 -0.11 -13.97
N SER A 187 -21.26 -0.02 -13.08
CA SER A 187 -22.49 0.74 -13.32
C SER A 187 -22.23 2.24 -13.49
N ALA A 188 -21.29 2.82 -12.73
CA ALA A 188 -20.89 4.22 -12.86
C ALA A 188 -20.20 4.47 -14.20
N LEU A 189 -19.28 3.58 -14.60
CA LEU A 189 -18.59 3.66 -15.89
C LEU A 189 -19.57 3.61 -17.07
N ILE A 190 -20.54 2.69 -17.03
CA ILE A 190 -21.57 2.57 -18.07
C ILE A 190 -22.45 3.82 -18.12
N ALA A 191 -22.87 4.35 -16.96
CA ALA A 191 -23.70 5.55 -16.89
C ALA A 191 -22.97 6.79 -17.47
N ILE A 192 -21.70 6.97 -17.13
CA ILE A 192 -20.82 8.01 -17.70
C ILE A 192 -20.68 7.81 -19.22
N GLY A 193 -20.48 6.57 -19.67
CA GLY A 193 -20.41 6.22 -21.09
C GLY A 193 -21.65 6.64 -21.87
N HIS A 194 -22.85 6.46 -21.31
CA HIS A 194 -24.09 6.92 -21.95
C HIS A 194 -24.15 8.45 -22.09
N VAL A 195 -23.73 9.21 -21.08
CA VAL A 195 -23.66 10.67 -21.14
C VAL A 195 -22.63 11.13 -22.18
N LEU A 196 -21.45 10.51 -22.20
CA LEU A 196 -20.42 10.80 -23.21
C LEU A 196 -20.92 10.50 -24.63
N ALA A 197 -21.72 9.45 -24.82
CA ALA A 197 -22.31 9.14 -26.13
C ALA A 197 -23.32 10.21 -26.58
N VAL A 198 -24.11 10.79 -25.66
CA VAL A 198 -24.97 11.95 -25.97
C VAL A 198 -24.12 13.16 -26.35
N GLY A 199 -23.09 13.46 -25.56
CA GLY A 199 -22.16 14.56 -25.84
C GLY A 199 -21.45 14.42 -27.18
N ALA A 200 -20.99 13.22 -27.53
CA ALA A 200 -20.32 12.92 -28.79
C ALA A 200 -21.25 13.12 -30.00
N ARG A 201 -22.55 12.75 -29.88
CA ARG A 201 -23.55 13.03 -30.92
C ARG A 201 -23.82 14.53 -31.10
N LYS A 202 -23.83 15.28 -30.00
CA LYS A 202 -24.19 16.72 -30.01
C LYS A 202 -23.03 17.63 -30.43
N TYR A 203 -21.82 17.32 -29.99
CA TYR A 203 -20.66 18.22 -30.11
C TYR A 203 -19.46 17.57 -30.82
N GLY A 204 -19.57 16.30 -31.23
CA GLY A 204 -18.44 15.52 -31.74
C GLY A 204 -17.70 14.77 -30.65
N ALA A 205 -17.20 13.58 -30.98
CA ALA A 205 -16.42 12.76 -30.05
C ALA A 205 -15.16 13.50 -29.61
N ASN A 206 -14.83 13.42 -28.31
CA ASN A 206 -13.66 14.06 -27.70
C ASN A 206 -13.58 15.59 -27.84
N ASN A 207 -14.66 16.28 -28.24
CA ASN A 207 -14.64 17.74 -28.40
C ASN A 207 -14.28 18.50 -27.10
N TRP A 208 -14.57 17.91 -25.94
CA TRP A 208 -14.18 18.45 -24.64
C TRP A 208 -12.66 18.60 -24.48
N ARG A 209 -11.83 17.85 -25.22
CA ARG A 209 -10.36 17.99 -25.18
C ARG A 209 -9.84 19.31 -25.75
N ASN A 210 -10.67 20.07 -26.47
CA ASN A 210 -10.29 21.38 -27.01
C ASN A 210 -10.20 22.47 -25.92
N GLY A 211 -10.59 22.17 -24.68
CA GLY A 211 -10.51 23.11 -23.58
C GLY A 211 -11.70 24.06 -23.48
N MET A 212 -11.93 24.55 -22.27
CA MET A 212 -12.83 25.65 -21.93
C MET A 212 -12.42 26.23 -20.57
N ASP A 213 -13.02 27.33 -20.16
CA ASP A 213 -12.80 27.86 -18.80
C ASP A 213 -13.26 26.84 -17.75
N TRP A 214 -12.43 26.59 -16.73
CA TRP A 214 -12.67 25.56 -15.72
C TRP A 214 -13.96 25.81 -14.95
N SER A 215 -14.32 27.07 -14.72
CA SER A 215 -15.57 27.49 -14.10
C SER A 215 -16.82 26.99 -14.85
N ARG A 216 -16.74 26.76 -16.17
CA ARG A 216 -17.89 26.26 -16.95
C ARG A 216 -18.22 24.82 -16.59
N LEU A 217 -17.20 23.97 -16.47
CA LEU A 217 -17.36 22.58 -16.04
C LEU A 217 -17.78 22.51 -14.57
N HIS A 218 -17.16 23.33 -13.70
CA HIS A 218 -17.52 23.41 -12.29
C HIS A 218 -19.00 23.83 -12.11
N GLY A 219 -19.43 24.89 -12.79
CA GLY A 219 -20.80 25.38 -12.72
C GLY A 219 -21.81 24.37 -13.29
N ALA A 220 -21.45 23.64 -14.36
CA ALA A 220 -22.28 22.56 -14.89
C ALA A 220 -22.43 21.41 -13.90
N ALA A 221 -21.33 20.94 -13.32
CA ALA A 221 -21.33 19.90 -12.30
C ALA A 221 -22.23 20.28 -11.12
N LEU A 222 -22.07 21.51 -10.61
CA LEU A 222 -22.85 22.02 -9.47
C LEU A 222 -24.35 22.04 -9.77
N ARG A 223 -24.77 22.47 -10.97
CA ARG A 223 -26.20 22.46 -11.34
C ARG A 223 -26.79 21.06 -11.38
N HIS A 224 -26.06 20.08 -11.90
CA HIS A 224 -26.54 18.68 -11.88
C HIS A 224 -26.59 18.12 -10.45
N LEU A 225 -25.59 18.42 -9.61
CA LEU A 225 -25.60 18.02 -8.20
C LEU A 225 -26.77 18.64 -7.44
N LEU A 226 -27.04 19.93 -7.64
CA LEU A 226 -28.17 20.62 -7.00
C LEU A 226 -29.52 20.09 -7.46
N ALA A 227 -29.69 19.81 -8.75
CA ALA A 227 -30.92 19.20 -9.27
C ALA A 227 -31.17 17.81 -8.66
N TRP A 228 -30.13 16.97 -8.60
CA TRP A 228 -30.21 15.66 -7.93
C TRP A 228 -30.53 15.80 -6.44
N PHE A 229 -29.87 16.72 -5.75
CA PHE A 229 -30.11 16.98 -4.33
C PHE A 229 -31.54 17.51 -4.07
N ASN A 230 -32.14 18.16 -5.07
CA ASN A 230 -33.53 18.61 -5.04
C ASN A 230 -34.54 17.50 -5.45
N GLY A 231 -34.09 16.26 -5.65
CA GLY A 231 -34.94 15.11 -5.93
C GLY A 231 -35.15 14.80 -7.41
N GLU A 232 -34.41 15.44 -8.32
CA GLU A 232 -34.46 15.13 -9.76
C GLU A 232 -33.41 14.05 -10.10
N ASP A 233 -33.86 12.83 -10.35
CA ASP A 233 -32.93 11.73 -10.65
C ASP A 233 -32.31 11.83 -12.05
N LYS A 234 -33.08 12.36 -13.01
CA LYS A 234 -32.73 12.39 -14.44
C LYS A 234 -32.78 13.79 -15.02
N ASP A 235 -31.73 14.12 -15.77
CA ASP A 235 -31.65 15.33 -16.56
C ASP A 235 -32.75 15.34 -17.63
N PRO A 236 -33.57 16.40 -17.72
CA PRO A 236 -34.73 16.43 -18.61
C PRO A 236 -34.36 16.52 -20.10
N GLU A 237 -33.16 17.00 -20.45
CA GLU A 237 -32.73 17.12 -21.85
C GLU A 237 -32.32 15.75 -22.41
N SER A 238 -31.55 14.99 -21.63
CA SER A 238 -30.96 13.72 -22.05
C SER A 238 -31.74 12.47 -21.59
N GLY A 239 -32.55 12.60 -20.53
CA GLY A 239 -33.19 11.48 -19.83
C GLY A 239 -32.22 10.61 -19.03
N LEU A 240 -30.97 11.05 -18.82
CA LEU A 240 -29.92 10.30 -18.12
C LEU A 240 -29.64 10.88 -16.71
N SER A 241 -28.91 10.13 -15.88
CA SER A 241 -28.65 10.51 -14.49
C SER A 241 -27.97 11.88 -14.34
N HIS A 242 -28.47 12.72 -13.43
CA HIS A 242 -27.79 13.96 -13.04
C HIS A 242 -26.39 13.69 -12.47
N LEU A 243 -26.23 12.65 -11.63
CA LEU A 243 -24.93 12.27 -11.07
C LEU A 243 -23.92 11.87 -12.16
N ALA A 244 -24.37 11.18 -13.21
CA ALA A 244 -23.49 10.82 -14.33
C ALA A 244 -23.01 12.05 -15.13
N HIS A 245 -23.86 13.08 -15.30
CA HIS A 245 -23.45 14.34 -15.92
C HIS A 245 -22.46 15.12 -15.05
N ALA A 246 -22.71 15.18 -13.74
CA ALA A 246 -21.79 15.80 -12.80
C ALA A 246 -20.43 15.08 -12.81
N ALA A 247 -20.42 13.75 -12.81
CA ALA A 247 -19.21 12.95 -12.91
C ALA A 247 -18.43 13.21 -14.21
N CYS A 248 -19.11 13.33 -15.36
CA CYS A 248 -18.43 13.71 -16.61
C CYS A 248 -17.74 15.07 -16.51
N CYS A 249 -18.39 16.07 -15.90
CA CYS A 249 -17.79 17.39 -15.70
C CYS A 249 -16.55 17.33 -14.81
N LEU A 250 -16.59 16.54 -13.73
CA LEU A 250 -15.46 16.35 -12.82
C LEU A 250 -14.31 15.59 -13.49
N LEU A 251 -14.61 14.54 -14.29
CA LEU A 251 -13.60 13.82 -15.06
C LEU A 251 -12.87 14.74 -16.05
N PHE A 252 -13.59 15.64 -16.71
CA PHE A 252 -12.97 16.62 -17.60
C PHE A 252 -12.12 17.63 -16.83
N LEU A 253 -12.58 18.10 -15.66
CA LEU A 253 -11.77 18.98 -14.80
C LEU A 253 -10.50 18.28 -14.30
N MET A 254 -10.57 17.01 -13.93
CA MET A 254 -9.40 16.22 -13.56
C MET A 254 -8.42 16.11 -14.74
N ASP A 255 -8.90 15.81 -15.95
CA ASP A 255 -8.03 15.75 -17.14
C ASP A 255 -7.46 17.14 -17.48
N TYR A 256 -8.24 18.21 -17.31
CA TYR A 256 -7.77 19.58 -17.52
C TYR A 256 -6.68 19.99 -16.53
N ASP A 257 -6.81 19.62 -15.25
CA ASP A 257 -5.79 19.88 -14.23
C ASP A 257 -4.52 19.06 -14.49
N ILE A 258 -4.65 17.79 -14.84
CA ILE A 258 -3.51 16.92 -15.14
C ILE A 258 -2.78 17.37 -16.42
N GLN A 259 -3.53 17.67 -17.48
CA GLN A 259 -2.99 17.94 -18.82
C GLN A 259 -2.84 19.43 -19.13
N GLN A 260 -3.24 20.31 -18.19
CA GLN A 260 -3.25 21.77 -18.36
C GLN A 260 -4.03 22.21 -19.61
N ILE A 261 -5.23 21.65 -19.79
CA ILE A 261 -6.14 21.96 -20.91
C ILE A 261 -7.11 23.08 -20.52
N GLY A 262 -7.40 23.99 -21.47
CA GLY A 262 -8.34 25.09 -21.26
C GLY A 262 -7.76 26.27 -20.48
N CYS A 263 -8.61 26.99 -19.75
CA CYS A 263 -8.21 28.16 -18.96
C CYS A 263 -8.59 27.94 -17.49
N ASP A 264 -7.59 27.89 -16.61
CA ASP A 264 -7.81 27.88 -15.16
C ASP A 264 -8.20 29.29 -14.69
N ASP A 265 -9.51 29.51 -14.58
CA ASP A 265 -10.13 30.76 -14.13
C ASP A 265 -10.59 30.68 -12.67
N ARG A 266 -10.02 29.77 -11.87
CA ARG A 266 -10.34 29.68 -10.45
C ARG A 266 -9.99 30.98 -9.72
N PRO A 267 -10.81 31.40 -8.74
CA PRO A 267 -10.50 32.58 -7.93
C PRO A 267 -9.15 32.41 -7.21
N GLN A 268 -8.23 33.32 -7.46
CA GLN A 268 -6.96 33.37 -6.74
C GLN A 268 -7.21 33.96 -5.35
N ILE A 269 -6.95 33.18 -4.30
CA ILE A 269 -6.97 33.70 -2.92
C ILE A 269 -5.77 34.64 -2.79
N LYS A 270 -6.02 35.95 -2.66
CA LYS A 270 -4.97 36.89 -2.28
C LYS A 270 -4.60 36.59 -0.83
N THR A 271 -3.44 35.99 -0.60
CA THR A 271 -2.86 35.88 0.74
C THR A 271 -2.67 37.29 1.26
N VAL A 272 -3.52 37.73 2.20
CA VAL A 272 -3.26 38.94 2.96
C VAL A 272 -2.07 38.60 3.85
N MET A 273 -0.88 39.07 3.48
CA MET A 273 0.26 39.02 4.38
C MET A 273 -0.08 39.86 5.60
N SER A 274 -0.40 39.20 6.71
CA SER A 274 -0.53 39.80 8.05
C SER A 274 0.83 40.16 8.61
#